data_AF-A0A7X8V910-F1
#
_entry.id   AF-A0A7X8V910-F1
#
_cell.length_a   1.000
_cell.length_b   1.000
_cell.length_c   1.000
_cell.angle_alpha   90.00
_cell.angle_beta   90.00
_cell.angle_gamma   90.00
#
_symmetry.space_group_name_H-M   'P 1'
#
loop_
_entity.id
_entity.type
_entity.pdbx_description
1 polymer ?
#
loop_
_entity_poly.entity_id
_entity_poly.type
_entity_poly.pdbx_seq_one_letter_code
_entity_poly.pdbx_strand_id
1 'polypeptide(L)' 'DVWDLPSYITGKVLEKKQPLINLDLDGDLATYDEYDKAIIKTALKKYKSFNAAGKALGITHKTVAAKARRYGLVK' A
#
# COMPACT_ATOMS: atom_id res chain seq x y z
N ASP A 1 0.75 -20.02 35.34
CA ASP A 1 -0.09 -19.09 34.55
C ASP A 1 -0.17 -19.52 33.10
N VAL A 2 -1.30 -19.25 32.43
CA VAL A 2 -1.54 -19.56 31.00
C VAL A 2 -0.61 -18.75 30.06
N TRP A 3 0.15 -17.81 30.61
CA TRP A 3 0.98 -16.84 29.90
C TRP A 3 2.37 -17.34 29.46
N ASP A 4 2.85 -18.47 30.01
CA ASP A 4 4.17 -19.05 29.68
C ASP A 4 4.13 -20.11 28.57
N LEU A 5 2.98 -20.29 27.91
CA LEU A 5 2.86 -21.29 26.86
C LEU A 5 3.42 -20.78 25.52
N PRO A 6 4.21 -21.60 24.80
CA PRO A 6 4.68 -21.28 23.46
C PRO A 6 3.56 -20.86 22.50
N SER A 7 3.85 -19.92 21.61
CA SER A 7 2.88 -19.27 20.71
C SER A 7 2.12 -20.23 19.78
N TYR A 8 2.65 -21.43 19.52
CA TYR A 8 1.99 -22.46 18.71
C TYR A 8 0.86 -23.20 19.45
N ILE A 9 0.78 -23.07 20.79
CA ILE A 9 -0.26 -23.71 21.63
C ILE A 9 -1.41 -22.72 21.93
N THR A 10 -1.10 -21.43 22.01
CA THR A 10 -2.05 -20.38 22.46
C THR A 10 -3.02 -19.91 21.37
N GLY A 11 -2.98 -20.46 20.16
CA GLY A 11 -3.88 -20.06 19.07
C GLY A 11 -3.76 -18.58 18.68
N LYS A 12 -2.70 -17.88 19.13
CA LYS A 12 -2.37 -16.54 18.66
C LYS A 12 -1.96 -16.67 17.20
N VAL A 13 -2.95 -16.50 16.33
CA VAL A 13 -2.74 -16.29 14.90
C VAL A 13 -1.78 -15.10 14.80
N LEU A 14 -0.50 -15.37 14.52
CA LEU A 14 0.42 -14.36 14.06
C LEU A 14 -0.30 -13.68 12.91
N GLU A 15 -0.66 -12.40 13.08
CA GLU A 15 -1.25 -11.61 12.01
C GLU A 15 -0.27 -11.65 10.84
N LYS A 16 -0.47 -12.58 9.91
CA LYS A 16 0.28 -12.67 8.66
C LYS A 16 -0.19 -11.48 7.83
N LYS A 17 0.39 -10.31 8.10
CA LYS A 17 0.27 -9.16 7.22
C LYS A 17 0.77 -9.62 5.86
N GLN A 18 -0.06 -9.42 4.84
CA GLN A 18 0.36 -9.71 3.49
C GLN A 18 1.61 -8.88 3.16
N PRO A 19 2.55 -9.43 2.36
CA PRO A 19 3.72 -8.68 1.94
C PRO A 19 3.29 -7.40 1.23
N LEU A 20 4.05 -6.32 1.41
CA LEU A 20 3.77 -5.02 0.77
C LEU A 20 4.04 -5.05 -0.74
N ILE A 21 4.92 -5.94 -1.18
CA ILE A 21 5.33 -6.10 -2.57
C ILE A 21 4.49 -7.23 -3.18
N ASN A 22 3.89 -6.95 -4.33
CA ASN A 22 3.04 -7.89 -5.04
C ASN A 22 3.79 -8.45 -6.25
N LEU A 23 4.07 -9.74 -6.23
CA LEU A 23 4.63 -10.44 -7.38
C LEU A 23 3.50 -10.85 -8.32
N ASP A 24 3.80 -11.01 -9.60
CA ASP A 24 2.85 -11.58 -10.54
C ASP A 24 2.73 -13.11 -10.38
N LEU A 25 2.00 -13.76 -11.30
CA LEU A 25 1.77 -15.21 -11.27
C LEU A 25 3.05 -16.04 -11.44
N ASP A 26 4.05 -15.45 -12.10
CA ASP A 26 5.34 -16.09 -12.39
C ASP A 26 6.38 -15.76 -11.30
N GLY A 27 6.03 -14.86 -10.36
CA GLY A 27 6.88 -14.45 -9.25
C GLY A 27 7.75 -13.24 -9.57
N ASP A 28 7.51 -12.55 -10.68
CA ASP A 28 8.28 -11.41 -11.12
C ASP A 28 7.84 -10.11 -10.44
N LEU A 29 8.81 -9.20 -10.31
CA LEU A 29 8.62 -7.90 -9.69
C LEU A 29 8.16 -6.86 -10.72
N ALA A 30 7.02 -6.22 -10.47
CA ALA A 30 6.58 -5.08 -11.27
C ALA A 30 7.59 -3.92 -11.23
N THR A 31 7.55 -3.07 -12.26
CA THR A 31 8.43 -1.90 -12.31
C THR A 31 8.06 -0.88 -11.23
N TYR A 32 9.03 -0.03 -10.86
CA TYR A 32 8.77 1.04 -9.88
C TYR A 32 7.64 1.98 -10.33
N ASP A 33 7.53 2.28 -11.64
CA ASP A 33 6.48 3.16 -12.16
C ASP A 33 5.08 2.54 -12.02
N GLU A 34 4.95 1.22 -12.21
CA GLU A 34 3.69 0.50 -12.01
C GLU A 34 3.28 0.48 -10.54
N TYR A 35 4.23 0.22 -9.63
CA TYR A 35 3.99 0.33 -8.19
C TYR A 35 3.54 1.73 -7.81
N ASP A 36 4.26 2.75 -8.25
CA ASP A 36 3.94 4.13 -7.95
C ASP A 36 2.55 4.52 -8.49
N LYS A 37 2.21 4.09 -9.71
CA LYS A 37 0.86 4.26 -10.29
C LYS A 37 -0.21 3.57 -9.45
N ALA A 38 0.02 2.33 -9.01
CA ALA A 38 -0.91 1.57 -8.19
C ALA A 38 -1.11 2.22 -6.81
N ILE A 39 -0.04 2.70 -6.18
CA ILE A 39 -0.06 3.41 -4.90
C ILE A 39 -0.88 4.69 -5.02
N ILE A 40 -0.59 5.53 -6.02
CA ILE A 40 -1.32 6.80 -6.23
C ILE A 40 -2.80 6.54 -6.53
N LYS A 41 -3.11 5.58 -7.41
CA LYS A 41 -4.49 5.18 -7.72
C LYS A 41 -5.24 4.73 -6.46
N THR A 42 -4.63 3.91 -5.63
CA THR A 42 -5.23 3.38 -4.40
C THR A 42 -5.45 4.47 -3.37
N ALA A 43 -4.48 5.36 -3.19
CA ALA A 43 -4.60 6.49 -2.28
C ALA A 43 -5.72 7.45 -2.70
N LEU A 44 -5.82 7.76 -3.99
CA LEU A 44 -6.91 8.62 -4.51
C LEU A 44 -8.28 7.96 -4.34
N LYS A 45 -8.40 6.66 -4.63
CA LYS A 45 -9.65 5.91 -4.44
C LYS A 45 -10.10 5.91 -2.97
N LYS A 46 -9.17 5.75 -2.04
CA LYS A 46 -9.46 5.66 -0.59
C LYS A 46 -9.75 7.03 0.03
N TYR A 47 -8.93 8.03 -0.28
CA TYR A 47 -8.94 9.32 0.43
C TYR A 47 -9.64 10.46 -0.34
N LYS A 48 -9.94 10.27 -1.63
CA LYS A 48 -10.74 11.18 -2.49
C LYS A 48 -10.22 12.62 -2.65
N SER A 49 -9.08 12.96 -2.05
CA SER A 49 -8.45 14.29 -2.10
C SER A 49 -6.92 14.17 -2.17
N PHE A 50 -6.27 15.05 -2.93
CA PHE A 50 -4.81 15.10 -3.03
C PHE A 50 -4.14 15.38 -1.68
N ASN A 51 -4.76 16.19 -0.82
CA ASN A 51 -4.21 16.53 0.49
C ASN A 51 -4.24 15.32 1.42
N ALA A 52 -5.39 14.66 1.52
CA ALA A 52 -5.55 13.47 2.34
C ALA A 52 -4.68 12.30 1.84
N ALA A 53 -4.61 12.09 0.52
CA ALA A 53 -3.73 11.11 -0.09
C ALA A 53 -2.25 11.41 0.18
N GLY A 54 -1.82 12.67 0.05
CA GLY A 54 -0.45 13.08 0.34
C GLY A 54 -0.06 12.82 1.79
N LYS A 55 -0.91 13.21 2.75
CA LYS A 55 -0.70 12.93 4.18
C LYS A 55 -0.58 11.42 4.45
N ALA A 56 -1.44 10.60 3.86
CA ALA A 56 -1.41 9.16 4.06
C ALA A 56 -0.19 8.47 3.44
N LEU A 57 0.32 9.01 2.34
CA LEU A 57 1.51 8.49 1.64
C LEU A 57 2.83 9.08 2.15
N GLY A 58 2.79 10.10 3.03
CA GLY A 58 3.98 10.80 3.50
C GLY A 58 4.65 11.69 2.43
N ILE A 59 3.90 12.13 1.42
CA ILE A 59 4.39 13.01 0.35
C ILE A 59 3.50 14.25 0.20
N THR A 60 3.98 15.27 -0.52
CA THR A 60 3.17 16.48 -0.71
C THR A 60 1.97 16.22 -1.63
N HIS A 61 0.87 16.94 -1.39
CA HIS A 61 -0.31 16.91 -2.27
C HIS A 61 0.03 17.32 -3.72
N LYS A 62 1.05 18.18 -3.91
CA LYS A 62 1.55 18.59 -5.23
C LYS A 62 2.15 17.39 -5.97
N THR A 63 2.95 16.57 -5.28
CA THR A 63 3.52 15.34 -5.83
C THR A 63 2.43 14.36 -6.23
N VAL A 64 1.42 14.16 -5.39
CA VAL A 64 0.27 13.29 -5.72
C VAL A 64 -0.46 13.81 -6.96
N ALA A 65 -0.75 15.11 -7.03
CA ALA A 65 -1.45 15.71 -8.16
C ALA A 65 -0.62 15.62 -9.46
N ALA A 66 0.70 15.85 -9.40
CA ALA A 66 1.59 15.72 -10.55
C ALA A 66 1.62 14.27 -11.08
N LYS A 67 1.77 13.28 -10.20
CA LYS A 67 1.74 11.86 -10.57
C LYS A 67 0.37 11.43 -11.08
N ALA A 68 -0.71 11.87 -10.45
CA ALA A 68 -2.07 11.56 -10.89
C ALA A 68 -2.34 12.03 -12.32
N ARG A 69 -1.87 13.24 -12.68
CA ARG A 69 -1.94 13.76 -14.05
C ARG A 69 -1.05 12.96 -15.00
N ARG A 70 0.21 12.69 -14.62
CA ARG A 70 1.14 11.87 -15.40
C ARG A 70 0.55 10.51 -15.77
N TYR A 71 -0.17 9.90 -14.84
CA TYR A 71 -0.78 8.58 -15.03
C TYR A 71 -2.19 8.59 -15.61
N GLY A 72 -2.75 9.77 -15.92
CA GLY A 72 -4.12 9.89 -16.44
C GLY A 72 -5.21 9.45 -15.44
N LEU A 73 -4.94 9.55 -14.14
CA LEU A 73 -5.88 9.16 -13.07
C LEU A 73 -6.90 10.25 -12.75
N VAL A 74 -6.64 11.48 -13.18
CA VAL A 74 -7.50 12.65 -13.01
C VAL A 74 -7.54 13.41 -14.32
N LYS A 75 -8.72 13.92 -14.69
CA LYS A 75 -8.92 14.80 -15.86
C LYS A 75 -8.60 16.25 -15.48
#